data_AF-A0A3A0AMR2-F1
#
_entry.id   AF-A0A3A0AMR2-F1
#
_cell.length_a   1.000
_cell.length_b   1.000
_cell.length_c   1.000
_cell.angle_alpha   90.00
_cell.angle_beta   90.00
_cell.angle_gamma   90.00
#
_symmetry.space_group_name_H-M   'P 1'
#
loop_
_entity.id
_entity.type
_entity.pdbx_description
1 polymer ?
#
loop_
_entity_poly.entity_id
_entity_poly.type
_entity_poly.pdbx_seq_one_letter_code
_entity_poly.pdbx_strand_id
1 'polypeptide(L)'
;MDPIARLGEIRATVLPILEEVQAEYAPRVRQGYPRIIDNVERGGVVGMNLDANFGVYFMTDGSDVYAELHTLALRTDTLSMANAEKFSGRPQHERVTIGADWNDLSYRNLIARLLSAWNYQQLAIFRVDS
;
A
#
# COMPACT_ATOMS: atom_id res chain seq x y z
N MET A 1 0.19 -11.51 -23.70
CA MET A 1 -1.12 -11.22 -23.06
C MET A 1 -1.24 -9.71 -23.00
N ASP A 2 -2.41 -9.15 -23.31
CA ASP A 2 -2.60 -7.69 -23.22
C ASP A 2 -2.43 -7.24 -21.74
N PRO A 3 -1.50 -6.32 -21.43
CA PRO A 3 -1.26 -5.86 -20.07
C PRO A 3 -2.48 -5.26 -19.39
N ILE A 4 -3.37 -4.60 -20.15
CA ILE A 4 -4.62 -4.04 -19.60
C ILE A 4 -5.59 -5.15 -19.22
N ALA A 5 -5.77 -6.15 -20.09
CA ALA A 5 -6.59 -7.33 -19.77
C ALA A 5 -6.05 -8.06 -18.53
N ARG A 6 -4.72 -8.26 -18.44
CA ARG A 6 -4.09 -8.88 -17.27
C ARG A 6 -4.30 -8.05 -16.01
N LEU A 7 -4.21 -6.73 -16.10
CA LEU A 7 -4.49 -5.83 -14.97
C LEU A 7 -5.96 -5.89 -14.55
N GLY A 8 -6.89 -6.10 -15.49
CA GLY A 8 -8.31 -6.36 -15.23
C GLY A 8 -8.54 -7.64 -14.41
N GLU A 9 -7.81 -8.71 -14.70
CA GLU A 9 -7.84 -9.96 -13.92
C GLU A 9 -7.32 -9.73 -12.49
N ILE A 10 -6.21 -8.99 -12.37
CA ILE A 10 -5.63 -8.63 -11.06
C ILE A 10 -6.65 -7.80 -10.27
N ARG A 11 -7.24 -6.78 -10.88
CA ARG A 11 -8.31 -5.95 -10.30
C ARG A 11 -9.44 -6.81 -9.75
N ALA A 12 -9.95 -7.76 -10.53
CA ALA A 12 -11.02 -8.65 -10.09
C ALA A 12 -10.66 -9.47 -8.84
N THR A 13 -9.37 -9.78 -8.66
CA THR A 13 -8.85 -10.51 -7.50
C THR A 13 -8.62 -9.60 -6.29
N VAL A 14 -7.98 -8.45 -6.50
CA VAL A 14 -7.48 -7.60 -5.39
C VAL A 14 -8.54 -6.62 -4.89
N LEU A 15 -9.44 -6.14 -5.74
CA LEU A 15 -10.39 -5.09 -5.38
C LEU A 15 -11.27 -5.47 -4.17
N PRO A 16 -11.86 -6.67 -4.09
CA PRO A 16 -12.63 -7.06 -2.90
C PRO A 16 -11.79 -7.07 -1.61
N ILE A 17 -10.52 -7.47 -1.70
CA ILE A 17 -9.60 -7.47 -0.55
C ILE A 17 -9.32 -6.03 -0.11
N LEU A 18 -9.11 -5.13 -1.06
CA LEU A 18 -8.88 -3.72 -0.80
C LEU A 18 -10.11 -3.06 -0.18
N GLU A 19 -11.33 -3.40 -0.62
CA GLU A 19 -12.58 -2.90 -0.02
C GLU A 19 -12.72 -3.31 1.45
N GLU A 20 -12.43 -4.56 1.79
CA GLU A 20 -12.43 -5.04 3.17
C GLU A 20 -11.37 -4.32 4.04
N VAL A 21 -10.16 -4.17 3.51
CA VAL A 21 -9.10 -3.39 4.19
C VAL A 21 -9.55 -1.95 4.38
N GLN A 22 -10.23 -1.36 3.39
CA GLN A 22 -10.72 0.02 3.49
C GLN A 22 -11.70 0.17 4.65
N ALA A 23 -12.65 -0.76 4.76
CA ALA A 23 -13.63 -0.78 5.83
C ALA A 23 -12.98 -0.96 7.21
N GLU A 24 -12.01 -1.86 7.34
CA GLU A 24 -11.31 -2.11 8.61
C GLU A 24 -10.47 -0.90 9.07
N TYR A 25 -9.77 -0.24 8.14
CA TYR A 25 -8.82 0.81 8.45
C TYR A 25 -9.40 2.23 8.44
N ALA A 26 -10.62 2.42 7.91
CA ALA A 26 -11.35 3.69 7.94
C ALA A 26 -11.28 4.44 9.29
N PRO A 27 -11.49 3.80 10.46
CA PRO A 27 -11.42 4.50 11.75
C PRO A 27 -9.99 4.76 12.26
N ARG A 28 -8.95 4.21 11.64
CA ARG A 28 -7.56 4.23 12.15
C ARG A 28 -6.64 5.22 11.44
N VAL A 29 -7.07 5.75 10.31
CA VAL A 29 -6.26 6.61 9.44
C VAL A 29 -6.83 8.03 9.39
N ARG A 30 -6.07 8.96 8.82
CA ARG A 30 -6.49 10.36 8.71
C ARG A 30 -7.62 10.50 7.70
N GLN A 31 -8.43 11.56 7.86
CA GLN A 31 -9.46 11.93 6.90
C GLN A 31 -8.89 11.99 5.46
N GLY A 32 -9.59 11.37 4.51
CA GLY A 32 -9.14 11.21 3.11
C GLY A 32 -8.46 9.87 2.81
N TYR A 33 -8.19 9.07 3.84
CA TYR A 33 -7.72 7.68 3.76
C TYR A 33 -8.68 6.76 4.51
N PRO A 34 -8.63 5.43 4.29
CA PRO A 34 -7.91 4.75 3.23
C PRO A 34 -8.61 4.99 1.89
N ARG A 35 -7.84 5.12 0.82
CA ARG A 35 -8.34 5.45 -0.51
C ARG A 35 -8.02 4.34 -1.50
N ILE A 36 -9.04 3.75 -2.09
CA ILE A 36 -8.88 2.85 -3.23
C ILE A 36 -8.70 3.68 -4.50
N ILE A 37 -7.78 3.25 -5.34
CA ILE A 37 -7.58 3.74 -6.70
C ILE A 37 -7.97 2.62 -7.63
N ASP A 38 -8.98 2.85 -8.45
CA ASP A 38 -9.43 1.91 -9.47
C ASP A 38 -9.61 2.65 -10.78
N ASN A 39 -8.59 2.59 -11.63
CA ASN A 39 -8.55 3.27 -12.91
C ASN A 39 -7.79 2.44 -13.94
N VAL A 40 -8.15 1.16 -14.08
CA VAL A 40 -7.49 0.24 -15.00
C VAL A 40 -7.64 0.70 -16.45
N GLU A 41 -8.85 1.08 -16.87
CA GLU A 41 -9.14 1.37 -18.28
C GLU A 41 -8.46 2.64 -18.82
N ARG A 42 -8.33 3.69 -18.00
CA ARG A 42 -7.76 4.98 -18.45
C ARG A 42 -6.37 5.26 -17.89
N GLY A 43 -6.09 4.76 -16.69
CA GLY A 43 -4.84 5.04 -15.96
C GLY A 43 -3.93 3.84 -15.79
N GLY A 44 -4.35 2.64 -16.19
CA GLY A 44 -3.56 1.43 -16.05
C GLY A 44 -3.17 1.14 -14.60
N VAL A 45 -4.04 1.46 -13.63
CA VAL A 45 -3.73 1.30 -12.19
C VAL A 45 -4.93 0.81 -11.37
N VAL A 46 -4.66 -0.11 -10.45
CA VAL A 46 -5.54 -0.46 -9.33
C VAL A 46 -4.70 -0.57 -8.04
N GLY A 47 -5.21 -0.11 -6.91
CA GLY A 47 -4.45 -0.12 -5.67
C GLY A 47 -5.12 0.61 -4.52
N MET A 48 -4.35 0.89 -3.48
CA MET A 48 -4.82 1.60 -2.29
C MET A 48 -3.72 2.42 -1.65
N ASN A 49 -4.12 3.54 -1.04
CA ASN A 49 -3.36 4.26 -0.04
C ASN A 49 -3.98 4.10 1.36
N LEU A 50 -3.16 3.78 2.36
CA LEU A 50 -3.53 3.87 3.78
C LEU A 50 -3.14 5.22 4.39
N ASP A 51 -2.13 5.87 3.83
CA ASP A 51 -1.68 7.22 4.15
C ASP A 51 -0.87 7.75 2.93
N ALA A 52 -0.40 9.00 2.98
CA ALA A 52 0.43 9.62 1.95
C ALA A 52 1.71 8.84 1.65
N ASN A 53 2.25 8.10 2.63
CA ASN A 53 3.49 7.34 2.50
C ASN A 53 3.30 5.82 2.49
N PHE A 54 2.05 5.34 2.52
CA PHE A 54 1.72 3.92 2.59
C PHE A 54 0.74 3.56 1.50
N GLY A 55 1.17 2.77 0.54
CA GLY A 55 0.29 2.32 -0.54
C GLY A 55 0.80 1.08 -1.25
N VAL A 56 -0.14 0.41 -1.91
CA VAL A 56 0.13 -0.71 -2.82
C VAL A 56 -0.57 -0.42 -4.12
N TYR A 57 0.13 -0.62 -5.23
CA TYR A 57 -0.37 -0.36 -6.57
C TYR A 57 -0.02 -1.52 -7.48
N PHE A 58 -0.96 -1.88 -8.34
CA PHE A 58 -0.77 -2.76 -9.48
C PHE A 58 -0.96 -1.90 -10.72
N MET A 59 0.05 -1.87 -11.58
CA MET A 59 0.15 -0.91 -12.67
C MET A 59 0.65 -1.56 -13.95
N THR A 60 0.39 -0.89 -15.06
CA THR A 60 1.03 -1.21 -16.34
C THR A 60 1.58 0.04 -17.01
N ASP A 61 2.70 -0.11 -17.70
CA ASP A 61 3.29 0.90 -18.59
C ASP A 61 2.92 0.67 -20.07
N GLY A 62 2.00 -0.29 -20.33
CA GLY A 62 1.59 -0.70 -21.66
C GLY A 62 2.43 -1.84 -22.25
N SER A 63 3.59 -2.16 -21.66
CA SER A 63 4.40 -3.33 -22.05
C SER A 63 4.24 -4.45 -21.03
N ASP A 64 4.41 -4.12 -19.75
CA ASP A 64 4.40 -5.08 -18.65
C ASP A 64 3.44 -4.67 -17.54
N VAL A 65 3.11 -5.62 -16.67
CA VAL A 65 2.38 -5.37 -15.43
C VAL A 65 3.34 -5.52 -14.26
N TYR A 66 3.30 -4.58 -13.33
CA TYR A 66 4.15 -4.56 -12.15
C TYR A 66 3.36 -4.09 -10.93
N ALA A 67 3.86 -4.43 -9.76
CA ALA A 67 3.36 -3.92 -8.50
C ALA A 67 4.37 -2.94 -7.89
N GLU A 68 3.86 -1.93 -7.21
CA GLU A 68 4.65 -1.06 -6.35
C GLU A 68 4.12 -1.07 -4.92
N LEU A 69 5.03 -1.23 -3.98
CA LEU A 69 4.78 -1.10 -2.55
C LEU A 69 5.52 0.14 -2.04
N HIS A 70 4.76 1.09 -1.51
CA HIS A 70 5.27 2.33 -0.93
C HIS A 70 5.15 2.23 0.59
N THR A 71 6.27 2.36 1.28
CA THR A 71 6.36 2.33 2.76
C THR A 71 7.38 3.35 3.26
N LEU A 72 7.48 3.50 4.58
CA LEU A 72 8.56 4.25 5.23
C LEU A 72 9.54 3.29 5.90
N ALA A 73 10.83 3.46 5.63
CA ALA A 73 11.87 2.88 6.46
C ALA A 73 12.01 3.72 7.74
N LEU A 74 11.82 3.09 8.90
CA LEU A 74 12.10 3.71 10.19
C LEU A 74 13.61 3.96 10.30
N ARG A 75 14.01 5.18 10.67
CA ARG A 75 15.41 5.46 11.01
C ARG A 75 15.72 4.78 12.34
N THR A 76 16.61 3.80 12.32
CA THR A 76 17.09 3.07 13.50
C THR A 76 18.22 3.79 14.25
N ASP A 77 18.56 5.02 13.85
CA ASP A 77 19.67 5.79 14.44
C ASP A 77 19.20 6.43 15.76
N THR A 78 19.18 5.58 16.77
CA THR A 78 19.32 5.74 18.23
C THR A 78 19.31 7.18 18.80
N LEU A 79 18.31 7.46 19.67
CA LEU A 79 18.27 8.47 20.77
C LEU A 79 17.27 9.66 20.71
N SER A 80 16.36 9.81 19.74
CA SER A 80 15.42 10.98 19.77
C SER A 80 14.04 10.80 19.15
N MET A 81 13.31 9.73 19.51
CA MET A 81 11.92 9.56 19.04
C MET A 81 10.86 9.79 20.13
N ALA A 82 11.13 10.71 21.06
CA ALA A 82 10.14 11.09 22.08
C ALA A 82 9.09 12.11 21.60
N ASN A 83 9.27 12.78 20.44
CA ASN A 83 8.34 13.84 19.97
C ASN A 83 8.38 14.12 18.45
N ALA A 84 9.00 13.26 17.63
CA ALA A 84 9.15 13.54 16.20
C ALA A 84 7.90 13.11 15.41
N GLU A 85 7.21 14.09 14.85
CA GLU A 85 6.07 13.93 13.94
C GLU A 85 6.34 12.90 12.83
N LYS A 86 5.24 12.29 12.35
CA LYS A 86 5.10 11.18 11.37
C LYS A 86 5.85 11.35 10.02
N PHE A 87 6.69 12.36 9.86
CA PHE A 87 7.26 12.84 8.60
C PHE A 87 8.76 12.53 8.39
N SER A 88 9.46 11.89 9.33
CA SER A 88 10.95 11.74 9.24
C SER A 88 11.47 10.39 8.75
N GLY A 89 10.59 9.43 8.39
CA GLY A 89 10.98 8.16 7.78
C GLY A 89 11.42 8.33 6.33
N ARG A 90 12.41 7.55 5.87
CA ARG A 90 12.84 7.58 4.47
C ARG A 90 11.80 6.84 3.60
N PRO A 91 11.21 7.46 2.57
CA PRO A 91 10.35 6.75 1.63
C PRO A 91 11.08 5.59 0.99
N GLN A 92 10.45 4.42 1.02
CA GLN A 92 10.91 3.22 0.36
C GLN A 92 9.86 2.81 -0.68
N HIS A 93 10.32 2.66 -1.91
CA HIS A 93 9.51 2.20 -3.03
C HIS A 93 10.11 0.88 -3.52
N GLU A 94 9.34 -0.18 -3.42
CA GLU A 94 9.69 -1.48 -3.97
C GLU A 94 8.82 -1.72 -5.20
N ARG A 95 9.47 -1.94 -6.35
CA ARG A 95 8.80 -2.32 -7.60
C ARG A 95 9.10 -3.77 -7.90
N VAL A 96 8.06 -4.54 -8.19
CA VAL A 96 8.17 -5.97 -8.52
C VAL A 96 7.42 -6.25 -9.82
N THR A 97 8.08 -6.90 -10.78
CA THR A 97 7.42 -7.33 -12.02
C THR A 97 6.47 -8.50 -11.75
N ILE A 98 5.26 -8.44 -12.30
CA ILE A 98 4.25 -9.49 -12.15
C ILE A 98 4.43 -10.49 -13.29
N GLY A 99 5.11 -11.59 -12.98
CA GLY A 99 5.31 -12.71 -13.90
C GLY A 99 4.07 -13.60 -14.04
N ALA A 100 4.14 -14.58 -14.94
CA ALA A 100 3.06 -15.55 -15.16
C ALA A 100 2.85 -16.50 -13.97
N ASP A 101 3.84 -16.61 -13.07
CA ASP A 101 3.84 -17.41 -11.85
C ASP A 101 3.08 -16.77 -10.68
N TRP A 102 2.68 -15.50 -10.83
CA TRP A 102 1.92 -14.79 -9.81
C TRP A 102 0.50 -15.33 -9.65
N ASN A 103 0.14 -15.62 -8.40
CA ASN A 103 -1.15 -16.14 -8.00
C ASN A 103 -1.79 -15.25 -6.91
N ASP A 104 -2.99 -15.64 -6.48
CA ASP A 104 -3.76 -14.93 -5.43
C ASP A 104 -2.94 -14.72 -4.14
N LEU A 105 -2.15 -15.71 -3.72
CA LEU A 105 -1.29 -15.61 -2.53
C LEU A 105 -0.21 -14.53 -2.71
N SER A 106 0.38 -14.38 -3.89
CA SER A 106 1.36 -13.32 -4.17
C SER A 106 0.76 -11.92 -3.98
N TYR A 107 -0.47 -11.69 -4.47
CA TYR A 107 -1.16 -10.41 -4.30
C TYR A 107 -1.51 -10.15 -2.83
N ARG A 108 -2.03 -11.15 -2.13
CA ARG A 108 -2.33 -11.07 -0.68
C ARG A 108 -1.08 -10.78 0.13
N ASN A 109 0.05 -11.40 -0.20
CA ASN A 109 1.32 -11.15 0.48
C ASN A 109 1.77 -9.70 0.33
N LEU A 110 1.63 -9.09 -0.85
CA LEU A 110 1.93 -7.66 -1.01
C LEU A 110 1.04 -6.77 -0.15
N ILE A 111 -0.27 -7.03 -0.13
CA ILE A 111 -1.22 -6.29 0.70
C ILE A 111 -0.88 -6.48 2.18
N ALA A 112 -0.60 -7.71 2.62
CA ALA A 112 -0.19 -8.01 3.99
C ALA A 112 1.10 -7.31 4.39
N ARG A 113 2.07 -7.17 3.47
CA ARG A 113 3.30 -6.40 3.70
C ARG A 113 3.02 -4.91 3.89
N LEU A 114 2.09 -4.33 3.14
CA LEU A 114 1.62 -2.95 3.36
C LEU A 114 1.02 -2.79 4.76
N LEU A 115 0.09 -3.68 5.14
CA LEU A 115 -0.58 -3.63 6.44
C LEU A 115 0.41 -3.83 7.59
N SER A 116 1.34 -4.79 7.45
CA SER A 116 2.40 -5.02 8.41
C SER A 116 3.29 -3.79 8.58
N ALA A 117 3.74 -3.18 7.46
CA ALA A 117 4.58 -1.98 7.52
C ALA A 117 3.86 -0.79 8.17
N TRP A 118 2.56 -0.61 7.91
CA TRP A 118 1.76 0.44 8.54
C TRP A 118 1.55 0.19 10.04
N ASN A 119 1.24 -1.05 10.44
CA ASN A 119 1.03 -1.42 11.85
C ASN A 119 2.34 -1.44 12.67
N TYR A 120 3.47 -1.75 12.03
CA TYR A 120 4.78 -1.81 12.70
C TYR A 120 5.35 -0.42 13.01
N GLN A 121 4.77 0.64 12.46
CA GLN A 121 5.13 1.99 12.88
C GLN A 121 4.89 2.13 14.40
N GLN A 122 5.90 2.59 15.14
CA GLN A 122 5.67 3.00 16.52
C GLN A 122 4.59 4.08 16.49
N LEU A 123 3.39 3.72 16.97
CA LEU A 123 2.30 4.65 17.15
C LEU A 123 2.85 5.83 17.96
N ALA A 124 2.61 7.05 17.48
CA ALA A 124 2.70 8.21 18.35
C ALA A 124 1.86 7.87 19.58
N ILE A 125 2.52 7.68 20.73
CA ILE A 125 1.84 7.54 22.00
C ILE A 125 1.09 8.85 22.17
N PHE A 126 -0.22 8.85 21.96
CA PHE A 126 -1.06 9.91 22.48
C PHE A 126 -0.92 9.80 24.00
N ARG A 127 -0.07 10.64 24.56
CA ARG A 127 -0.08 10.93 25.99
C ARG A 127 -1.45 11.52 26.27
N VAL A 128 -2.39 10.69 26.71
CA VAL A 128 -3.57 11.15 27.39
C VAL A 128 -3.04 11.61 28.75
N ASP A 129 -2.84 12.91 28.92
CA ASP A 129 -2.65 13.46 30.26
C ASP A 129 -3.95 13.22 31.03
N SER A 130 -3.87 12.35 32.03
CA SER A 130 -4.81 12.21 33.14
C SER A 130 -4.38 13.11 34.29
#